data_AF-A0A517TPQ9-F1
#
_entry.id   AF-A0A517TPQ9-F1
#
_cell.length_a   1.000
_cell.length_b   1.000
_cell.length_c   1.000
_cell.angle_alpha   90.00
_cell.angle_beta   90.00
_cell.angle_gamma   90.00
#
_symmetry.space_group_name_H-M   'P 1'
#
loop_
_entity.id
_entity.type
_entity.pdbx_description
1 polymer ?
#
loop_
_entity_poly.entity_id
_entity_poly.type
_entity_poly.pdbx_seq_one_letter_code
_entity_poly.pdbx_strand_id
1 'polypeptide(L)'
;MNGSPWTLPGPSRFLMGILAAIESGECVVLQAPPHTPPGIAEALQRMSRDSDARYWHRVRSSEFDAEDLYAIVDLLARRLLPEAARESSCDIGSFVESLGDKVVWIEIDCVNRWSHWLELIEGLRTELHRLHEADRPAFCFHAGPSLSVPSEEIGVSIHRFRGVLSRTDVTTAVREHRRAARPSAATCLAEETAVAVAAILAGADYRLAEHLAALDLRDLLEPLAALNAYAAGQPWLGGTDEPDWARGTLDTIGGESVVHSAHPSIAGRPQHIGRLVWEGQLGVLFPYLEKRRLALLEIVGPQLRLPVETPAGVVTDPLDLELGPLVYHLKGRGVPRGVWNELVTLRNVRHLLAHVEVVPVDTVLDLQRAPDWDDGVPAIRGSL
;
A
#
# COMPACT_ATOMS: atom_id res chain seq x y z
N MET A 1 5.54 -16.92 8.75
CA MET A 1 6.58 -16.00 8.23
C MET A 1 5.85 -14.73 7.87
N ASN A 2 6.16 -13.60 8.51
CA ASN A 2 5.63 -12.32 8.05
C ASN A 2 6.33 -12.01 6.72
N GLY A 3 5.55 -11.91 5.64
CA GLY A 3 6.08 -11.57 4.32
C GLY A 3 6.86 -10.26 4.39
N SER A 4 8.03 -10.21 3.76
CA SER A 4 8.75 -8.94 3.64
C SER A 4 7.95 -8.05 2.67
N PRO A 5 7.66 -6.78 2.99
CA PRO A 5 6.95 -5.85 2.09
C PRO A 5 7.59 -5.77 0.70
N TRP A 6 8.90 -5.96 0.65
CA TRP A 6 9.72 -5.95 -0.56
C TRP A 6 9.49 -7.13 -1.51
N THR A 7 8.73 -8.15 -1.09
CA THR A 7 8.32 -9.28 -1.93
C THR A 7 7.03 -9.02 -2.69
N LEU A 8 6.30 -7.94 -2.36
CA LEU A 8 5.10 -7.55 -3.08
C LEU A 8 5.46 -7.06 -4.50
N PRO A 9 4.60 -7.30 -5.52
CA PRO A 9 4.87 -6.94 -6.91
C PRO A 9 5.34 -5.49 -7.13
N GLY A 10 4.67 -4.51 -6.53
CA GLY A 10 5.04 -3.08 -6.66
C GLY A 10 6.43 -2.77 -6.08
N PRO A 11 6.65 -2.99 -4.77
CA PRO A 11 7.94 -2.85 -4.12
C PRO A 11 9.08 -3.63 -4.79
N SER A 12 8.84 -4.88 -5.23
CA SER A 12 9.84 -5.67 -5.93
C SER A 12 10.26 -5.03 -7.26
N ARG A 13 9.30 -4.51 -8.05
CA ARG A 13 9.60 -3.77 -9.28
C ARG A 13 10.40 -2.50 -9.01
N PHE A 14 10.09 -1.79 -7.93
CA PHE A 14 10.84 -0.62 -7.51
C PHE A 14 12.31 -0.97 -7.18
N LEU A 15 12.54 -2.04 -6.42
CA LEU A 15 13.89 -2.51 -6.11
C LEU A 15 14.65 -2.98 -7.36
N MET A 16 13.98 -3.67 -8.30
CA MET A 16 14.61 -4.08 -9.56
C MET A 16 15.07 -2.87 -10.39
N GLY A 17 14.30 -1.78 -10.40
CA GLY A 17 14.71 -0.54 -11.07
C GLY A 17 15.98 0.05 -10.45
N ILE A 18 16.07 0.07 -9.12
CA ILE A 18 17.28 0.54 -8.41
C ILE A 18 18.47 -0.37 -8.67
N LEU A 19 18.27 -1.70 -8.65
CA LEU A 19 19.34 -2.65 -8.91
C LEU A 19 19.87 -2.53 -10.34
N ALA A 20 19.00 -2.35 -11.33
CA ALA A 20 19.44 -2.15 -12.70
C ALA A 20 20.36 -0.92 -12.83
N ALA A 21 20.05 0.18 -12.13
CA ALA A 21 20.90 1.36 -12.09
C ALA A 21 22.23 1.15 -11.34
N ILE A 22 22.22 0.38 -10.25
CA ILE A 22 23.44 -0.04 -9.53
C ILE A 22 24.32 -0.94 -10.42
N GLU A 23 23.70 -1.82 -11.20
CA GLU A 23 24.40 -2.73 -12.11
C GLU A 23 25.00 -1.99 -13.31
N SER A 24 24.38 -0.90 -13.79
CA SER A 24 24.93 -0.02 -14.84
C SER A 24 25.99 0.99 -14.35
N GLY A 25 26.28 0.99 -13.04
CA GLY A 25 27.26 1.88 -12.41
C GLY A 25 26.81 3.33 -12.34
N GLU A 26 25.50 3.59 -12.24
CA GLU A 26 24.95 4.92 -12.04
C GLU A 26 25.04 5.37 -10.57
N CYS A 27 25.05 6.69 -10.36
CA CYS A 27 24.74 7.26 -9.06
C CYS A 27 23.23 7.24 -8.83
N VAL A 28 22.76 6.43 -7.90
CA VAL A 28 21.35 6.34 -7.55
C VAL A 28 21.02 7.33 -6.43
N VAL A 29 20.00 8.16 -6.65
CA VAL A 29 19.38 9.00 -5.61
C VAL A 29 18.00 8.44 -5.28
N LEU A 30 17.86 7.89 -4.08
CA LEU A 30 16.63 7.33 -3.57
C LEU A 30 15.96 8.33 -2.63
N GLN A 31 14.71 8.69 -2.92
CA GLN A 31 13.87 9.48 -2.02
C GLN A 31 12.70 8.64 -1.52
N ALA A 32 12.55 8.57 -0.21
CA ALA A 32 11.53 7.76 0.44
C ALA A 32 10.79 8.58 1.52
N PRO A 33 9.45 8.61 1.52
CA PRO A 33 8.69 9.25 2.58
C PRO A 33 8.77 8.45 3.90
N PRO A 34 8.41 9.06 5.05
CA PRO A 34 8.52 8.41 6.36
C PRO A 34 7.76 7.08 6.53
N HIS A 35 6.66 6.88 5.79
CA HIS A 35 5.86 5.65 5.82
C HIS A 35 6.44 4.50 4.99
N THR A 36 7.55 4.73 4.29
CA THR A 36 8.21 3.68 3.50
C THR A 36 8.57 2.49 4.40
N PRO A 37 8.35 1.24 3.96
CA PRO A 37 8.78 0.09 4.74
C PRO A 37 10.28 0.17 5.08
N PRO A 38 10.71 -0.29 6.25
CA PRO A 38 12.13 -0.31 6.56
C PRO A 38 12.86 -1.37 5.73
N GLY A 39 14.18 -1.27 5.66
CA GLY A 39 15.03 -2.33 5.13
C GLY A 39 15.25 -2.34 3.61
N ILE A 40 15.17 -1.17 2.95
CA ILE A 40 15.40 -1.05 1.50
C ILE A 40 16.78 -1.58 1.12
N ALA A 41 17.82 -1.15 1.85
CA ALA A 41 19.20 -1.55 1.60
C ALA A 41 19.39 -3.07 1.78
N GLU A 42 18.79 -3.66 2.81
CA GLU A 42 18.81 -5.11 3.08
C GLU A 42 18.05 -5.89 1.99
N ALA A 43 16.97 -5.31 1.45
CA ALA A 43 16.23 -5.91 0.37
C ALA A 43 17.02 -5.89 -0.95
N LEU A 44 17.65 -4.76 -1.30
CA LEU A 44 18.54 -4.65 -2.46
C LEU A 44 19.73 -5.60 -2.35
N GLN A 45 20.40 -5.63 -1.19
CA GLN A 45 21.54 -6.51 -0.94
C GLN A 45 21.15 -8.00 -1.11
N ARG A 46 19.99 -8.42 -0.61
CA ARG A 46 19.50 -9.81 -0.80
C ARG A 46 19.11 -10.13 -2.23
N MET A 47 18.68 -9.14 -3.01
CA MET A 47 18.26 -9.31 -4.40
C MET A 47 19.44 -9.26 -5.38
N SER A 48 20.56 -8.64 -5.01
CA SER A 48 21.78 -8.65 -5.81
C SER A 48 22.30 -10.07 -6.01
N ARG A 49 22.65 -10.43 -7.25
CA ARG A 49 23.12 -11.78 -7.63
C ARG A 49 24.46 -12.14 -6.98
N ASP A 50 25.21 -11.13 -6.57
CA ASP A 50 26.53 -11.22 -5.96
C ASP A 50 26.45 -11.05 -4.44
N SER A 51 25.68 -11.91 -3.76
CA SER A 51 25.64 -11.91 -2.30
C SER A 51 27.03 -12.10 -1.64
N ASP A 52 28.02 -12.57 -2.41
CA ASP A 52 29.42 -12.72 -2.00
C ASP A 52 30.44 -11.83 -2.76
N ALA A 53 30.10 -11.14 -3.86
CA ALA A 53 31.13 -10.47 -4.71
C ALA A 53 31.17 -8.93 -4.63
N ARG A 54 30.05 -8.21 -4.44
CA ARG A 54 30.10 -6.75 -4.21
C ARG A 54 30.02 -6.44 -2.72
N TYR A 55 31.08 -5.87 -2.15
CA TYR A 55 31.07 -5.43 -0.75
C TYR A 55 30.14 -4.21 -0.60
N TRP A 56 28.98 -4.44 0.02
CA TRP A 56 28.06 -3.38 0.40
C TRP A 56 28.61 -2.65 1.62
N HIS A 57 28.91 -1.37 1.46
CA HIS A 57 29.31 -0.49 2.55
C HIS A 57 28.18 0.47 2.88
N ARG A 58 27.84 0.58 4.17
CA ARG A 58 26.86 1.54 4.66
C ARG A 58 27.54 2.67 5.39
N VAL A 59 27.08 3.87 5.10
CA VAL A 59 27.65 5.11 5.56
C VAL A 59 26.50 6.06 5.91
N ARG A 60 26.59 6.78 7.03
CA ARG A 60 25.61 7.83 7.40
C ARG A 60 26.22 9.19 7.29
N SER A 61 25.51 10.15 6.71
CA SER A 61 26.04 11.50 6.51
C SER A 61 26.42 12.21 7.82
N SER A 62 25.74 11.88 8.93
CA SER A 62 26.04 12.37 10.27
C SER A 62 27.37 11.88 10.84
N GLU A 63 27.96 10.83 10.29
CA GLU A 63 29.33 10.39 10.66
C GLU A 63 30.40 11.35 10.10
N PHE A 64 30.03 12.26 9.20
CA PHE A 64 30.94 13.15 8.50
C PHE A 64 30.74 14.58 8.97
N ASP A 65 31.61 15.01 9.88
CA ASP A 65 31.69 16.43 10.24
C ASP A 65 32.54 17.22 9.21
N ALA A 66 32.13 17.18 7.94
CA ALA A 66 32.87 17.76 6.83
C ALA A 66 32.43 19.20 6.53
N GLU A 67 33.38 20.13 6.47
CA GLU A 67 33.13 21.54 6.15
C GLU A 67 32.97 21.79 4.64
N ASP A 68 33.49 20.90 3.80
CA ASP A 68 33.48 20.99 2.34
C ASP A 68 33.46 19.62 1.66
N LEU A 69 33.42 19.62 0.32
CA LEU A 69 33.45 18.42 -0.53
C LEU A 69 34.70 17.56 -0.32
N TYR A 70 35.89 18.17 -0.22
CA TYR A 70 37.15 17.44 -0.11
C TYR A 70 37.22 16.68 1.22
N ALA A 71 36.71 17.28 2.31
CA ALA A 71 36.60 16.63 3.60
C ALA A 71 35.65 15.42 3.56
N ILE A 72 34.52 15.49 2.81
CA ILE A 72 33.63 14.33 2.63
C ILE A 72 34.38 13.19 1.91
N VAL A 73 35.08 13.50 0.82
CA VAL A 73 35.82 12.51 0.03
C VAL A 73 36.94 11.87 0.86
N ASP A 74 37.73 12.67 1.59
CA ASP A 74 38.81 12.17 2.45
C ASP A 74 38.27 11.24 3.55
N LEU A 75 37.17 11.61 4.20
CA LEU A 75 36.56 10.79 5.23
C LEU A 75 35.96 9.49 4.65
N LEU A 76 35.33 9.54 3.47
CA LEU A 76 34.85 8.34 2.77
C LEU A 76 36.02 7.43 2.38
N ALA A 77 37.12 7.99 1.87
CA ALA A 77 38.33 7.26 1.53
C ALA A 77 38.92 6.57 2.78
N ARG A 78 39.04 7.28 3.90
CA ARG A 78 39.47 6.71 5.19
C ARG A 78 38.56 5.60 5.69
N ARG A 79 37.26 5.67 5.40
CA ARG A 79 36.28 4.67 5.85
C ARG A 79 36.29 3.41 4.98
N LEU A 80 36.43 3.58 3.67
CA LEU A 80 36.12 2.54 2.68
C LEU A 80 37.36 1.92 2.01
N LEU A 81 38.50 2.64 2.02
CA LEU A 81 39.73 2.20 1.39
C LEU A 81 40.73 1.65 2.43
N PRO A 82 41.57 0.66 2.07
CA PRO A 82 42.69 0.20 2.89
C PRO A 82 43.70 1.32 3.18
N GLU A 83 44.45 1.22 4.28
CA GLU A 83 45.40 2.26 4.71
C GLU A 83 46.47 2.58 3.66
N ALA A 84 46.96 1.57 2.93
CA ALA A 84 47.92 1.74 1.84
C ALA A 84 47.40 2.60 0.67
N ALA A 85 46.07 2.72 0.51
CA ALA A 85 45.46 3.57 -0.51
C ALA A 85 45.20 5.01 -0.02
N ARG A 86 45.58 5.36 1.22
CA ARG A 86 45.31 6.66 1.87
C ARG A 86 46.51 7.61 1.90
N GLU A 87 47.66 7.21 1.37
CA GLU A 87 48.93 7.96 1.54
C GLU A 87 48.99 9.28 0.74
N SER A 88 47.95 9.63 -0.02
CA SER A 88 47.83 10.88 -0.77
C SER A 88 46.47 11.51 -0.55
N SER A 89 46.39 12.85 -0.65
CA SER A 89 45.11 13.57 -0.69
C SER A 89 44.23 12.94 -1.77
N CYS A 90 43.09 12.38 -1.35
CA CYS A 90 42.21 11.63 -2.24
C CYS A 90 41.27 12.61 -2.94
N ASP A 91 41.47 12.85 -4.23
CA ASP A 91 40.44 13.46 -5.07
C ASP A 91 39.36 12.42 -5.42
N ILE A 92 38.27 12.87 -6.06
CA ILE A 92 37.13 12.00 -6.40
C ILE A 92 37.56 10.91 -7.39
N GLY A 93 38.42 11.24 -8.37
CA GLY A 93 38.88 10.27 -9.38
C GLY A 93 39.65 9.12 -8.73
N SER A 94 40.67 9.45 -7.94
CA SER A 94 41.50 8.48 -7.20
C SER A 94 40.65 7.65 -6.22
N PHE A 95 39.64 8.28 -5.60
CA PHE A 95 38.69 7.60 -4.72
C PHE A 95 37.87 6.55 -5.46
N VAL A 96 37.28 6.92 -6.60
CA VAL A 96 36.44 6.05 -7.43
C VAL A 96 37.27 4.88 -7.98
N GLU A 97 38.46 5.14 -8.52
CA GLU A 97 39.35 4.09 -9.02
C GLU A 97 39.75 3.09 -7.92
N SER A 98 40.00 3.59 -6.71
CA SER A 98 40.41 2.75 -5.57
C SER A 98 39.26 1.92 -4.97
N LEU A 99 38.00 2.27 -5.24
CA LEU A 99 36.84 1.53 -4.74
C LEU A 99 36.60 0.22 -5.50
N GLY A 100 36.93 0.16 -6.79
CA GLY A 100 36.63 -0.99 -7.64
C GLY A 100 35.12 -1.21 -7.80
N ASP A 101 34.65 -2.45 -7.66
CA ASP A 101 33.26 -2.87 -7.89
C ASP A 101 32.34 -2.75 -6.66
N LYS A 102 32.76 -2.01 -5.63
CA LYS A 102 32.01 -1.85 -4.38
C LYS A 102 30.69 -1.11 -4.57
N VAL A 103 29.72 -1.43 -3.71
CA VAL A 103 28.46 -0.66 -3.59
C VAL A 103 28.49 0.15 -2.30
N VAL A 104 28.39 1.47 -2.41
CA VAL A 104 28.38 2.39 -1.28
C VAL A 104 26.97 2.94 -1.08
N TRP A 105 26.31 2.52 -0.01
CA TRP A 105 25.02 3.03 0.45
C TRP A 105 25.22 4.17 1.45
N ILE A 106 24.71 5.34 1.13
CA ILE A 106 24.89 6.56 1.90
C ILE A 106 23.52 7.05 2.39
N GLU A 107 23.29 6.99 3.70
CA GLU A 107 22.08 7.54 4.35
C GLU A 107 22.28 9.03 4.64
N ILE A 108 21.49 9.88 3.99
CA ILE A 108 21.56 11.33 4.18
C ILE A 108 20.56 11.75 5.25
N ASP A 109 21.07 11.90 6.48
CA ASP A 109 20.33 12.32 7.67
C ASP A 109 20.63 13.78 8.10
N CYS A 110 21.61 14.45 7.48
CA CYS A 110 21.96 15.84 7.76
C CYS A 110 21.65 16.77 6.57
N VAL A 111 20.58 17.56 6.68
CA VAL A 111 20.12 18.49 5.63
C VAL A 111 21.09 19.67 5.42
N ASN A 112 21.77 20.11 6.48
CA ASN A 112 22.58 21.35 6.48
C ASN A 112 23.80 21.30 5.54
N ARG A 113 24.14 20.13 5.00
CA ARG A 113 25.29 19.92 4.11
C ARG A 113 24.90 19.30 2.76
N TRP A 114 23.62 19.37 2.43
CA TRP A 114 23.10 18.75 1.21
C TRP A 114 23.79 19.27 -0.06
N SER A 115 24.19 20.54 -0.11
CA SER A 115 24.94 21.11 -1.24
C SER A 115 26.25 20.36 -1.52
N HIS A 116 27.03 20.02 -0.50
CA HIS A 116 28.29 19.27 -0.68
C HIS A 116 28.04 17.84 -1.14
N TRP A 117 26.95 17.21 -0.70
CA TRP A 117 26.54 15.89 -1.21
C TRP A 117 26.09 15.96 -2.68
N LEU A 118 25.40 17.02 -3.09
CA LEU A 118 25.07 17.25 -4.50
C LEU A 118 26.33 17.45 -5.35
N GLU A 119 27.27 18.27 -4.87
CA GLU A 119 28.58 18.43 -5.55
C GLU A 119 29.34 17.11 -5.65
N LEU A 120 29.28 16.27 -4.61
CA LEU A 120 29.86 14.93 -4.64
C LEU A 120 29.18 14.04 -5.69
N ILE A 121 27.85 14.04 -5.76
CA ILE A 121 27.10 13.26 -6.77
C ILE A 121 27.52 13.67 -8.18
N GLU A 122 27.63 14.97 -8.45
CA GLU A 122 28.07 15.48 -9.76
C GLU A 122 29.54 15.14 -10.07
N GLY A 123 30.41 15.21 -9.07
CA GLY A 123 31.81 14.80 -9.19
C GLY A 123 31.94 13.29 -9.48
N LEU A 124 31.24 12.46 -8.71
CA LEU A 124 31.19 11.00 -8.89
C LEU A 124 30.67 10.65 -10.28
N ARG A 125 29.58 11.29 -10.73
CA ARG A 125 29.03 11.10 -12.08
C ARG A 125 30.10 11.32 -13.15
N THR A 126 30.85 12.42 -13.05
CA THR A 126 31.89 12.76 -14.02
C THR A 126 32.99 11.71 -14.07
N GLU A 127 33.45 11.22 -12.91
CA GLU A 127 34.52 10.24 -12.82
C GLU A 127 34.06 8.82 -13.22
N LEU A 128 32.84 8.40 -12.84
CA LEU A 128 32.28 7.10 -13.20
C LEU A 128 32.16 6.90 -14.72
N HIS A 129 31.84 7.97 -15.48
CA HIS A 129 31.77 7.90 -16.94
C HIS A 129 33.11 7.63 -17.62
N ARG A 130 34.23 7.91 -16.95
CA ARG A 130 35.57 7.63 -17.47
C ARG A 130 35.92 6.15 -17.35
N LEU A 131 35.27 5.43 -16.45
CA LEU A 131 35.47 4.00 -16.23
C LEU A 131 34.59 3.15 -17.16
N HIS A 132 35.08 1.96 -17.46
CA HIS A 132 34.30 0.92 -18.12
C HIS A 132 33.18 0.44 -17.18
N GLU A 133 32.00 0.13 -17.72
CA GLU A 133 30.79 -0.19 -16.94
C GLU A 133 31.01 -1.30 -15.90
N ALA A 134 31.78 -2.33 -16.25
CA ALA A 134 32.10 -3.44 -15.36
C ALA A 134 33.00 -3.07 -14.17
N ASP A 135 33.74 -1.96 -14.25
CA ASP A 135 34.71 -1.53 -13.24
C ASP A 135 34.18 -0.37 -12.37
N ARG A 136 32.94 0.07 -12.63
CA ARG A 136 32.33 1.21 -11.91
C ARG A 136 31.89 0.78 -10.50
N PRO A 137 32.33 1.49 -9.44
CA PRO A 137 31.64 1.39 -8.16
C PRO A 137 30.24 1.97 -8.29
N ALA A 138 29.31 1.46 -7.49
CA ALA A 138 27.95 1.98 -7.44
C ALA A 138 27.72 2.78 -6.16
N PHE A 139 27.04 3.92 -6.30
CA PHE A 139 26.68 4.76 -5.16
C PHE A 139 25.17 4.90 -5.08
N CYS A 140 24.62 4.65 -3.89
CA CYS A 140 23.20 4.83 -3.63
C CYS A 140 23.00 5.79 -2.47
N PHE A 141 22.51 6.98 -2.76
CA PHE A 141 22.21 8.04 -1.81
C PHE A 141 20.75 7.95 -1.39
N HIS A 142 20.50 7.52 -0.15
CA HIS A 142 19.18 7.55 0.44
C HIS A 142 18.93 8.93 1.06
N ALA A 143 18.30 9.79 0.26
CA ALA A 143 18.02 11.17 0.58
C ALA A 143 16.62 11.34 1.18
N GLY A 144 16.50 12.26 2.15
CA GLY A 144 15.20 12.70 2.64
C GLY A 144 14.30 13.20 1.50
N PRO A 145 12.98 13.00 1.58
CA PRO A 145 12.07 13.25 0.46
C PRO A 145 11.84 14.75 0.17
N SER A 146 12.20 15.63 1.10
CA SER A 146 12.17 17.09 0.92
C SER A 146 13.46 17.66 0.32
N LEU A 147 14.51 16.86 0.19
CA LEU A 147 15.77 17.32 -0.38
C LEU A 147 15.59 17.55 -1.89
N SER A 148 16.22 18.62 -2.41
CA SER A 148 16.35 18.80 -3.85
C SER A 148 17.13 17.63 -4.42
N VAL A 149 16.82 17.21 -5.65
CA VAL A 149 17.58 16.16 -6.32
C VAL A 149 18.43 16.78 -7.43
N PRO A 150 19.55 16.14 -7.83
CA PRO A 150 20.27 16.53 -9.04
C PRO A 150 19.35 16.44 -10.28
N SER A 151 19.75 17.07 -11.38
CA SER A 151 19.06 16.87 -12.66
C SER A 151 19.20 15.42 -13.12
N GLU A 152 18.12 14.85 -13.66
CA GLU A 152 18.16 13.54 -14.32
C GLU A 152 18.96 13.66 -15.62
N GLU A 153 20.28 13.49 -15.50
CA GLU A 153 21.23 13.42 -16.61
C GLU A 153 21.82 12.01 -16.70
N ILE A 154 22.53 11.73 -17.79
CA ILE A 154 23.22 10.44 -17.99
C ILE A 154 24.13 10.16 -16.78
N GLY A 155 24.02 8.95 -16.23
CA GLY A 155 24.78 8.44 -15.08
C GLY A 155 24.23 8.77 -13.70
N VAL A 156 23.08 9.46 -13.60
CA VAL A 156 22.34 9.63 -12.34
C VAL A 156 20.91 9.15 -12.53
N SER A 157 20.44 8.28 -11.65
CA SER A 157 19.05 7.82 -11.63
C SER A 157 18.37 8.21 -10.34
N ILE A 158 17.13 8.68 -10.45
CA ILE A 158 16.36 9.18 -9.32
C ILE A 158 15.16 8.26 -9.12
N HIS A 159 15.11 7.63 -7.96
CA HIS A 159 14.05 6.70 -7.60
C HIS A 159 13.26 7.28 -6.43
N ARG A 160 11.98 7.56 -6.67
CA ARG A 160 11.07 8.04 -5.63
C ARG A 160 10.15 6.90 -5.22
N PHE A 161 10.07 6.63 -3.92
CA PHE A 161 9.05 5.72 -3.38
C PHE A 161 7.70 6.46 -3.34
N ARG A 162 7.11 6.63 -4.52
CA ARG A 162 5.82 7.28 -4.77
C ARG A 162 5.08 6.47 -5.83
N GLY A 163 3.84 6.08 -5.57
CA GLY A 163 3.12 5.22 -6.52
C GLY A 163 3.65 3.80 -6.63
N VAL A 164 4.50 3.38 -5.69
CA VAL A 164 5.11 2.05 -5.70
C VAL A 164 4.11 0.98 -5.27
N LEU A 165 3.27 1.27 -4.28
CA LEU A 165 2.26 0.34 -3.77
C LEU A 165 0.97 0.46 -4.59
N SER A 166 0.51 -0.66 -5.15
CA SER A 166 -0.81 -0.77 -5.75
C SER A 166 -1.85 -1.22 -4.71
N ARG A 167 -3.13 -1.04 -5.03
CA ARG A 167 -4.24 -1.57 -4.20
C ARG A 167 -4.15 -3.09 -4.01
N THR A 168 -3.62 -3.82 -4.98
CA THR A 168 -3.42 -5.27 -4.89
C THR A 168 -2.29 -5.62 -3.93
N ASP A 169 -1.20 -4.86 -3.93
CA ASP A 169 -0.08 -5.05 -2.99
C ASP A 169 -0.56 -4.86 -1.54
N VAL A 170 -1.30 -3.78 -1.28
CA VAL A 170 -1.83 -3.44 0.05
C VAL A 170 -2.85 -4.47 0.51
N THR A 171 -3.77 -4.89 -0.37
CA THR A 171 -4.74 -5.96 -0.07
C THR A 171 -4.05 -7.27 0.27
N THR A 172 -2.98 -7.62 -0.47
CA THR A 172 -2.18 -8.82 -0.22
C THR A 172 -1.49 -8.74 1.13
N ALA A 173 -0.84 -7.62 1.44
CA ALA A 173 -0.21 -7.37 2.72
C ALA A 173 -1.19 -7.52 3.89
N VAL A 174 -2.36 -6.88 3.80
CA VAL A 174 -3.41 -6.99 4.83
C VAL A 174 -3.83 -8.45 5.02
N ARG A 175 -4.08 -9.20 3.94
CA ARG A 175 -4.46 -10.62 4.03
C ARG A 175 -3.39 -11.46 4.70
N GLU A 176 -2.12 -11.25 4.35
CA GLU A 176 -1.00 -11.99 4.94
C GLU A 176 -0.88 -11.71 6.44
N HIS A 177 -0.90 -10.44 6.84
CA HIS A 177 -0.86 -10.04 8.26
C HIS A 177 -2.05 -10.59 9.04
N ARG A 178 -3.26 -10.53 8.47
CA ARG A 178 -4.46 -11.09 9.10
C ARG A 178 -4.38 -12.59 9.27
N ARG A 179 -3.94 -13.32 8.25
CA ARG A 179 -3.71 -14.78 8.33
C ARG A 179 -2.67 -15.15 9.38
N ALA A 180 -1.60 -14.36 9.49
CA ALA A 180 -0.57 -14.57 10.50
C ALA A 180 -1.11 -14.33 11.93
N ALA A 181 -1.94 -13.29 12.12
CA ALA A 181 -2.54 -12.97 13.41
C ALA A 181 -3.72 -13.90 13.77
N ARG A 182 -4.42 -14.46 12.77
CA ARG A 182 -5.67 -15.22 12.93
C ARG A 182 -5.69 -16.47 12.03
N PRO A 183 -4.81 -17.47 12.29
CA PRO A 183 -4.63 -18.63 11.41
C PRO A 183 -5.89 -19.51 11.25
N SER A 184 -6.83 -19.45 12.21
CA SER A 184 -8.07 -20.22 12.19
C SER A 184 -9.26 -19.49 11.55
N ALA A 185 -9.08 -18.26 11.06
CA ALA A 185 -10.16 -17.53 10.42
C ALA A 185 -10.45 -18.13 9.03
N ALA A 186 -11.60 -18.79 8.89
CA ALA A 186 -12.10 -19.20 7.58
C ALA A 186 -12.31 -17.97 6.70
N THR A 187 -12.10 -18.11 5.38
CA THR A 187 -12.43 -17.04 4.44
C THR A 187 -13.95 -16.89 4.40
N CYS A 188 -14.45 -15.81 4.96
CA CYS A 188 -15.87 -15.52 5.08
C CYS A 188 -16.14 -14.05 4.73
N LEU A 189 -17.41 -13.71 4.49
CA LEU A 189 -17.81 -12.35 4.09
C LEU A 189 -17.28 -11.26 5.05
N ALA A 190 -17.33 -11.51 6.36
CA ALA A 190 -16.81 -10.58 7.35
C ALA A 190 -15.29 -10.36 7.22
N GLU A 191 -14.53 -11.43 6.97
CA GLU A 191 -13.07 -11.36 6.81
C GLU A 191 -12.69 -10.68 5.48
N GLU A 192 -13.41 -10.96 4.39
CA GLU A 192 -13.22 -10.27 3.12
C GLU A 192 -13.53 -8.77 3.23
N THR A 193 -14.61 -8.42 3.95
CA THR A 193 -14.98 -7.03 4.23
C THR A 193 -13.90 -6.35 5.06
N ALA A 194 -13.41 -7.00 6.12
CA ALA A 194 -12.34 -6.47 6.96
C ALA A 194 -11.07 -6.19 6.14
N VAL A 195 -10.65 -7.13 5.30
CA VAL A 195 -9.50 -6.97 4.41
C VAL A 195 -9.68 -5.77 3.47
N ALA A 196 -10.83 -5.68 2.80
CA ALA A 196 -11.08 -4.62 1.82
C ALA A 196 -11.11 -3.24 2.48
N VAL A 197 -11.78 -3.10 3.63
CA VAL A 197 -11.83 -1.85 4.39
C VAL A 197 -10.45 -1.46 4.89
N ALA A 198 -9.70 -2.39 5.49
CA ALA A 198 -8.34 -2.13 5.96
C ALA A 198 -7.41 -1.71 4.81
N ALA A 199 -7.51 -2.34 3.63
CA ALA A 199 -6.69 -1.99 2.48
C ALA A 199 -7.02 -0.60 1.91
N ILE A 200 -8.30 -0.20 1.88
CA ILE A 200 -8.70 1.14 1.46
C ILE A 200 -8.22 2.20 2.45
N LEU A 201 -8.42 1.96 3.76
CA LEU A 201 -7.97 2.87 4.81
C LEU A 201 -6.46 3.02 4.87
N ALA A 202 -5.71 1.94 4.66
CA ALA A 202 -4.25 1.96 4.65
C ALA A 202 -3.67 2.85 3.54
N GLY A 203 -4.36 2.93 2.39
CA GLY A 203 -3.84 3.65 1.24
C GLY A 203 -2.46 3.13 0.87
N ALA A 204 -1.47 4.01 0.78
CA ALA A 204 -0.10 3.66 0.39
C ALA A 204 0.83 3.42 1.60
N ASP A 205 0.29 3.42 2.83
CA ASP A 205 1.09 3.14 4.03
C ASP A 205 1.01 1.65 4.41
N TYR A 206 2.13 0.94 4.19
CA TYR A 206 2.27 -0.46 4.56
C TYR A 206 2.22 -0.69 6.09
N ARG A 207 2.76 0.23 6.89
CA ARG A 207 2.72 0.12 8.36
C ARG A 207 1.31 0.32 8.88
N LEU A 208 0.55 1.23 8.26
CA LEU A 208 -0.87 1.37 8.56
C LEU A 208 -1.64 0.12 8.13
N ALA A 209 -1.31 -0.50 6.99
CA ALA A 209 -1.89 -1.77 6.57
C ALA A 209 -1.67 -2.89 7.60
N GLU A 210 -0.46 -3.00 8.15
CA GLU A 210 -0.13 -3.94 9.24
C GLU A 210 -0.93 -3.63 10.52
N HIS A 211 -1.01 -2.35 10.91
CA HIS A 211 -1.78 -1.93 12.07
C HIS A 211 -3.27 -2.25 11.94
N LEU A 212 -3.89 -1.91 10.80
CA LEU A 212 -5.31 -2.16 10.53
C LEU A 212 -5.61 -3.66 10.37
N ALA A 213 -4.66 -4.44 9.86
CA ALA A 213 -4.79 -5.89 9.78
C ALA A 213 -5.00 -6.53 11.16
N ALA A 214 -4.46 -5.96 12.24
CA ALA A 214 -4.66 -6.51 13.59
C ALA A 214 -6.08 -6.31 14.15
N LEU A 215 -6.79 -5.28 13.67
CA LEU A 215 -8.11 -4.87 14.19
C LEU A 215 -9.21 -5.88 13.85
N ASP A 216 -10.25 -5.96 14.68
CA ASP A 216 -11.46 -6.69 14.34
C ASP A 216 -12.35 -5.92 13.36
N LEU A 217 -13.41 -6.57 12.87
CA LEU A 217 -14.30 -5.93 11.90
C LEU A 217 -15.03 -4.72 12.50
N ARG A 218 -15.39 -4.75 13.80
CA ARG A 218 -16.11 -3.66 14.45
C ARG A 218 -15.23 -2.42 14.49
N ASP A 219 -13.98 -2.58 14.92
CA ASP A 219 -13.00 -1.50 14.95
C ASP A 219 -12.66 -0.97 13.55
N LEU A 220 -12.63 -1.82 12.53
CA LEU A 220 -12.40 -1.40 11.14
C LEU A 220 -13.55 -0.59 10.53
N LEU A 221 -14.79 -0.90 10.91
CA LEU A 221 -15.97 -0.15 10.46
C LEU A 221 -16.18 1.15 11.24
N GLU A 222 -15.53 1.30 12.40
CA GLU A 222 -15.49 2.51 13.22
C GLU A 222 -14.04 2.98 13.50
N PRO A 223 -13.23 3.26 12.46
CA PRO A 223 -11.77 3.27 12.58
C PRO A 223 -11.20 4.54 13.21
N LEU A 224 -12.01 5.55 13.53
CA LEU A 224 -11.52 6.87 13.97
C LEU A 224 -10.63 6.79 15.21
N ALA A 225 -11.02 6.00 16.21
CA ALA A 225 -10.24 5.83 17.42
C ALA A 225 -8.87 5.18 17.12
N ALA A 226 -8.86 4.13 16.30
CA ALA A 226 -7.63 3.43 15.92
C ALA A 226 -6.70 4.31 15.05
N LEU A 227 -7.26 5.04 14.07
CA LEU A 227 -6.51 5.96 13.23
C LEU A 227 -5.89 7.11 14.04
N ASN A 228 -6.63 7.66 15.01
CA ASN A 228 -6.10 8.70 15.91
C ASN A 228 -4.98 8.15 16.80
N ALA A 229 -5.13 6.91 17.31
CA ALA A 229 -4.09 6.25 18.09
C ALA A 229 -2.83 5.99 17.25
N TYR A 230 -3.00 5.53 16.00
CA TYR A 230 -1.89 5.37 15.06
C TYR A 230 -1.20 6.72 14.80
N ALA A 231 -1.96 7.77 14.51
CA ALA A 231 -1.44 9.10 14.24
C ALA A 231 -0.63 9.68 15.41
N ALA A 232 -1.09 9.47 16.65
CA ALA A 232 -0.38 9.90 17.85
C ALA A 232 1.00 9.22 18.01
N GLY A 233 1.18 8.02 17.45
CA GLY A 233 2.45 7.30 17.42
C GLY A 233 3.40 7.69 16.28
N GLN A 234 2.98 8.55 15.35
CA GLN A 234 3.75 8.93 14.17
C GLN A 234 4.14 10.41 14.19
N PRO A 235 5.39 10.78 14.54
CA PRO A 235 5.82 12.17 14.61
C PRO A 235 5.62 12.95 13.30
N TRP A 236 5.69 12.28 12.15
CA TRP A 236 5.59 12.88 10.82
C TRP A 236 4.15 13.25 10.41
N LEU A 237 3.13 12.66 11.07
CA LEU A 237 1.72 12.95 10.82
C LEU A 237 1.25 14.27 11.44
N GLY A 238 2.01 14.89 12.34
CA GLY A 238 1.65 16.18 12.95
C GLY A 238 2.16 17.38 12.17
N GLY A 239 1.33 18.41 11.93
CA GLY A 239 1.87 19.78 11.76
C GLY A 239 1.49 20.61 10.53
N THR A 240 0.63 20.19 9.61
CA THR A 240 0.03 21.10 8.60
C THR A 240 -1.39 20.66 8.20
N ASP A 241 -2.19 21.58 7.67
CA ASP A 241 -3.50 21.26 7.09
C ASP A 241 -3.38 20.58 5.72
N GLU A 242 -2.34 20.92 4.94
CA GLU A 242 -2.13 20.42 3.58
C GLU A 242 -1.34 19.10 3.55
N PRO A 243 -1.85 18.07 2.84
CA PRO A 243 -1.12 16.83 2.57
C PRO A 243 0.10 17.03 1.67
N ASP A 244 1.20 16.35 1.98
CA ASP A 244 2.48 16.39 1.27
C ASP A 244 3.11 15.00 1.22
N TRP A 245 3.64 14.64 0.05
CA TRP A 245 4.33 13.37 -0.14
C TRP A 245 5.61 13.30 0.67
N ALA A 246 6.37 14.40 0.76
CA ALA A 246 7.63 14.37 1.50
C ALA A 246 7.42 14.14 3.00
N ARG A 247 6.23 14.44 3.50
CA ARG A 247 5.84 14.16 4.88
C ARG A 247 5.18 12.80 5.06
N GLY A 248 4.92 12.07 3.98
CA GLY A 248 4.22 10.78 3.99
C GLY A 248 2.70 10.88 4.10
N THR A 249 2.13 12.08 3.97
CA THR A 249 0.68 12.31 4.13
C THR A 249 -0.07 12.27 2.80
N LEU A 250 0.64 12.21 1.68
CA LEU A 250 0.11 12.10 0.33
C LEU A 250 0.91 11.07 -0.47
N ASP A 251 0.24 10.24 -1.25
CA ASP A 251 0.90 9.33 -2.21
C ASP A 251 0.00 9.15 -3.44
N THR A 252 0.37 8.24 -4.32
CA THR A 252 -0.45 7.84 -5.47
C THR A 252 -0.73 6.34 -5.44
N ILE A 253 -1.93 5.91 -5.80
CA ILE A 253 -2.28 4.50 -6.02
C ILE A 253 -3.02 4.40 -7.34
N GLY A 254 -2.49 3.62 -8.28
CA GLY A 254 -3.10 3.49 -9.60
C GLY A 254 -3.17 4.83 -10.37
N GLY A 255 -2.26 5.76 -10.08
CA GLY A 255 -2.25 7.11 -10.66
C GLY A 255 -3.14 8.13 -9.95
N GLU A 256 -3.95 7.72 -8.98
CA GLU A 256 -4.80 8.61 -8.20
C GLU A 256 -4.08 9.08 -6.94
N SER A 257 -4.16 10.38 -6.63
CA SER A 257 -3.65 10.93 -5.38
C SER A 257 -4.48 10.44 -4.20
N VAL A 258 -3.83 9.79 -3.23
CA VAL A 258 -4.44 9.29 -2.00
C VAL A 258 -3.81 9.99 -0.82
N VAL A 259 -4.63 10.63 0.00
CA VAL A 259 -4.21 11.23 1.26
C VAL A 259 -4.26 10.16 2.35
N HIS A 260 -3.25 10.17 3.22
CA HIS A 260 -3.13 9.23 4.33
C HIS A 260 -4.33 9.33 5.28
N SER A 261 -5.03 8.22 5.55
CA SER A 261 -6.29 8.26 6.32
C SER A 261 -6.12 8.69 7.78
N ALA A 262 -4.95 8.42 8.38
CA ALA A 262 -4.60 8.90 9.72
C ALA A 262 -4.08 10.35 9.74
N HIS A 263 -4.01 11.06 8.60
CA HIS A 263 -3.62 12.46 8.60
C HIS A 263 -4.65 13.31 9.35
N PRO A 264 -4.27 14.25 10.24
CA PRO A 264 -5.20 15.01 11.07
C PRO A 264 -6.30 15.74 10.27
N SER A 265 -5.97 16.29 9.10
CA SER A 265 -6.97 16.98 8.27
C SER A 265 -8.03 16.05 7.68
N ILE A 266 -7.78 14.74 7.68
CA ILE A 266 -8.74 13.69 7.31
C ILE A 266 -9.34 13.01 8.53
N ALA A 267 -8.54 12.68 9.55
CA ALA A 267 -8.99 12.05 10.78
C ALA A 267 -10.01 12.92 11.53
N GLY A 268 -9.91 14.26 11.42
CA GLY A 268 -10.92 15.21 11.90
C GLY A 268 -12.16 15.37 11.02
N ARG A 269 -12.25 14.65 9.89
CA ARG A 269 -13.36 14.67 8.93
C ARG A 269 -14.04 13.28 8.89
N PRO A 270 -14.89 12.96 9.88
CA PRO A 270 -15.48 11.62 10.01
C PRO A 270 -16.27 11.19 8.77
N GLN A 271 -16.83 12.13 7.99
CA GLN A 271 -17.53 11.82 6.75
C GLN A 271 -16.60 11.27 5.66
N HIS A 272 -15.36 11.76 5.58
CA HIS A 272 -14.38 11.25 4.62
C HIS A 272 -13.93 9.84 5.00
N ILE A 273 -13.65 9.60 6.28
CA ILE A 273 -13.33 8.26 6.79
C ILE A 273 -14.51 7.30 6.57
N GLY A 274 -15.74 7.73 6.85
CA GLY A 274 -16.94 6.96 6.57
C GLY A 274 -17.07 6.59 5.08
N ARG A 275 -16.72 7.50 4.17
CA ARG A 275 -16.66 7.22 2.73
C ARG A 275 -15.61 6.16 2.40
N LEU A 276 -14.41 6.21 2.98
CA LEU A 276 -13.37 5.18 2.75
C LEU A 276 -13.82 3.80 3.24
N VAL A 277 -14.47 3.73 4.42
CA VAL A 277 -15.07 2.49 4.92
C VAL A 277 -16.15 1.99 3.97
N TRP A 278 -17.06 2.86 3.53
CA TRP A 278 -18.09 2.53 2.55
C TRP A 278 -17.50 2.02 1.23
N GLU A 279 -16.44 2.64 0.70
CA GLU A 279 -15.75 2.18 -0.53
C GLU A 279 -15.20 0.76 -0.37
N GLY A 280 -14.58 0.46 0.79
CA GLY A 280 -14.12 -0.90 1.12
C GLY A 280 -15.26 -1.92 1.20
N GLN A 281 -16.37 -1.55 1.84
CA GLN A 281 -17.58 -2.39 1.91
C GLN A 281 -18.21 -2.61 0.54
N LEU A 282 -18.30 -1.57 -0.29
CA LEU A 282 -18.91 -1.64 -1.61
C LEU A 282 -18.23 -2.69 -2.50
N GLY A 283 -16.90 -2.76 -2.46
CA GLY A 283 -16.11 -3.72 -3.25
C GLY A 283 -16.36 -5.19 -2.91
N VAL A 284 -16.90 -5.48 -1.71
CA VAL A 284 -17.15 -6.86 -1.22
C VAL A 284 -18.63 -7.17 -1.18
N LEU A 285 -19.42 -6.28 -0.56
CA LEU A 285 -20.83 -6.51 -0.33
C LEU A 285 -21.62 -6.45 -1.63
N PHE A 286 -21.29 -5.57 -2.58
CA PHE A 286 -22.08 -5.45 -3.82
C PHE A 286 -22.06 -6.73 -4.68
N PRO A 287 -20.90 -7.34 -4.96
CA PRO A 287 -20.85 -8.65 -5.62
C PRO A 287 -21.57 -9.75 -4.82
N TYR A 288 -21.48 -9.72 -3.49
CA TYR A 288 -22.16 -10.69 -2.63
C TYR A 288 -23.69 -10.57 -2.75
N LEU A 289 -24.22 -9.34 -2.65
CA LEU A 289 -25.66 -9.06 -2.77
C LEU A 289 -26.22 -9.56 -4.10
N GLU A 290 -25.49 -9.35 -5.20
CA GLU A 290 -25.94 -9.76 -6.52
C GLU A 290 -25.97 -11.29 -6.67
N LYS A 291 -24.92 -11.98 -6.20
CA LYS A 291 -24.91 -13.46 -6.15
C LYS A 291 -26.09 -14.00 -5.34
N ARG A 292 -26.38 -13.41 -4.17
CA ARG A 292 -27.51 -13.81 -3.33
C ARG A 292 -28.86 -13.50 -3.97
N ARG A 293 -29.00 -12.36 -4.65
CA ARG A 293 -30.23 -12.00 -5.39
C ARG A 293 -30.56 -13.07 -6.44
N LEU A 294 -29.58 -13.46 -7.25
CA LEU A 294 -29.75 -14.50 -8.28
C LEU A 294 -30.14 -15.85 -7.66
N ALA A 295 -29.47 -16.27 -6.58
CA ALA A 295 -29.82 -17.50 -5.87
C ALA A 295 -31.25 -17.47 -5.29
N LEU A 296 -31.68 -16.33 -4.75
CA LEU A 296 -33.04 -16.18 -4.22
C LEU A 296 -34.08 -16.18 -5.34
N LEU A 297 -33.77 -15.63 -6.51
CA LEU A 297 -34.65 -15.67 -7.69
C LEU A 297 -34.98 -17.10 -8.14
N GLU A 298 -34.06 -18.06 -8.01
CA GLU A 298 -34.35 -19.46 -8.31
C GLU A 298 -35.44 -20.05 -7.40
N ILE A 299 -35.51 -19.58 -6.15
CA ILE A 299 -36.48 -20.06 -5.15
C ILE A 299 -37.81 -19.35 -5.29
N VAL A 300 -37.77 -18.03 -5.44
CA VAL A 300 -38.98 -17.17 -5.43
C VAL A 300 -39.56 -16.95 -6.82
N GLY A 301 -38.85 -17.39 -7.86
CA GLY A 301 -39.24 -17.28 -9.26
C GLY A 301 -40.66 -17.78 -9.55
N PRO A 302 -41.08 -18.96 -9.07
CA PRO A 302 -42.44 -19.46 -9.24
C PRO A 302 -43.54 -18.56 -8.65
N GLN A 303 -43.22 -17.73 -7.66
CA GLN A 303 -44.15 -16.78 -7.04
C GLN A 303 -44.18 -15.41 -7.75
N LEU A 304 -43.24 -15.15 -8.66
CA LEU A 304 -43.21 -13.95 -9.48
C LEU A 304 -44.28 -14.05 -10.59
N ARG A 305 -45.12 -13.01 -10.67
CA ARG A 305 -46.03 -12.81 -11.81
C ARG A 305 -45.47 -11.69 -12.65
N LEU A 306 -45.12 -12.00 -13.89
CA LEU A 306 -44.62 -11.03 -14.87
C LEU A 306 -45.72 -10.67 -15.88
N PRO A 307 -45.68 -9.47 -16.46
CA PRO A 307 -44.72 -8.40 -16.17
C PRO A 307 -44.93 -7.72 -14.80
N VAL A 308 -43.92 -7.02 -14.30
CA VAL A 308 -44.00 -6.19 -13.09
C VAL A 308 -43.80 -4.72 -13.45
N GLU A 309 -44.72 -3.85 -13.03
CA GLU A 309 -44.55 -2.41 -13.14
C GLU A 309 -43.64 -1.92 -12.00
N THR A 310 -42.57 -1.21 -12.36
CA THR A 310 -41.64 -0.58 -11.42
C THR A 310 -41.54 0.92 -11.72
N PRO A 311 -40.99 1.74 -10.80
CA PRO A 311 -40.72 3.15 -11.10
C PRO A 311 -39.79 3.37 -12.31
N ALA A 312 -38.97 2.37 -12.67
CA ALA A 312 -38.05 2.42 -13.82
C ALA A 312 -38.69 1.92 -15.13
N GLY A 313 -39.92 1.40 -15.09
CA GLY A 313 -40.61 0.83 -16.24
C GLY A 313 -41.14 -0.58 -16.00
N VAL A 314 -41.66 -1.18 -17.07
CA VAL A 314 -42.21 -2.54 -17.06
C VAL A 314 -41.08 -3.55 -17.20
N VAL A 315 -40.96 -4.46 -16.24
CA VAL A 315 -39.97 -5.54 -16.24
C VAL A 315 -40.63 -6.85 -16.68
N THR A 316 -40.10 -7.47 -17.72
CA THR A 316 -40.62 -8.73 -18.30
C THR A 316 -39.76 -9.95 -18.01
N ASP A 317 -38.49 -9.76 -17.63
CA ASP A 317 -37.55 -10.82 -17.26
C ASP A 317 -37.32 -10.79 -15.73
N PRO A 318 -37.45 -11.91 -14.99
CA PRO A 318 -37.13 -11.93 -13.56
C PRO A 318 -35.70 -11.47 -13.23
N LEU A 319 -34.73 -11.69 -14.13
CA LEU A 319 -33.33 -11.36 -13.90
C LEU A 319 -33.09 -9.85 -13.83
N ASP A 320 -33.93 -9.06 -14.50
CA ASP A 320 -33.90 -7.60 -14.49
C ASP A 320 -34.52 -6.99 -13.21
N LEU A 321 -35.15 -7.81 -12.34
CA LEU A 321 -35.74 -7.31 -11.10
C LEU A 321 -34.69 -7.12 -10.00
N GLU A 322 -34.48 -5.85 -9.64
CA GLU A 322 -33.69 -5.44 -8.47
C GLU A 322 -34.31 -5.87 -7.13
N LEU A 323 -33.52 -5.90 -6.05
CA LEU A 323 -33.94 -6.33 -4.71
C LEU A 323 -35.15 -5.55 -4.16
N GLY A 324 -35.24 -4.24 -4.44
CA GLY A 324 -36.35 -3.40 -4.00
C GLY A 324 -37.70 -3.83 -4.60
N PRO A 325 -37.83 -3.81 -5.95
CA PRO A 325 -38.99 -4.35 -6.66
C PRO A 325 -39.33 -5.80 -6.28
N LEU A 326 -38.33 -6.68 -6.09
CA LEU A 326 -38.55 -8.06 -5.66
C LEU A 326 -39.28 -8.12 -4.32
N VAL A 327 -38.77 -7.43 -3.30
CA VAL A 327 -39.41 -7.38 -1.97
C VAL A 327 -40.83 -6.81 -2.08
N TYR A 328 -41.03 -5.74 -2.85
CA TYR A 328 -42.37 -5.16 -3.02
C TYR A 328 -43.36 -6.15 -3.64
N HIS A 329 -42.97 -6.82 -4.72
CA HIS A 329 -43.85 -7.73 -5.47
C HIS A 329 -44.17 -9.01 -4.72
N LEU A 330 -43.20 -9.56 -3.98
CA LEU A 330 -43.33 -10.82 -3.24
C LEU A 330 -44.07 -10.66 -1.91
N LYS A 331 -44.36 -9.42 -1.49
CA LYS A 331 -45.07 -9.15 -0.23
C LYS A 331 -46.43 -9.85 -0.20
N GLY A 332 -46.62 -10.72 0.78
CA GLY A 332 -47.88 -11.47 0.96
C GLY A 332 -48.09 -12.66 0.03
N ARG A 333 -47.08 -13.06 -0.77
CA ARG A 333 -47.18 -14.18 -1.73
C ARG A 333 -46.74 -15.54 -1.19
N GLY A 334 -46.79 -15.72 0.14
CA GLY A 334 -46.44 -17.00 0.77
C GLY A 334 -44.95 -17.37 0.65
N VAL A 335 -44.05 -16.40 0.53
CA VAL A 335 -42.60 -16.64 0.57
C VAL A 335 -42.21 -17.16 1.96
N PRO A 336 -41.39 -18.24 2.07
CA PRO A 336 -40.92 -18.74 3.34
C PRO A 336 -40.28 -17.64 4.19
N ARG A 337 -40.48 -17.68 5.51
CA ARG A 337 -40.06 -16.60 6.41
C ARG A 337 -38.55 -16.32 6.36
N GLY A 338 -37.72 -17.36 6.30
CA GLY A 338 -36.26 -17.23 6.17
C GLY A 338 -35.85 -16.49 4.89
N VAL A 339 -36.40 -16.92 3.74
CA VAL A 339 -36.17 -16.31 2.42
C VAL A 339 -36.64 -14.85 2.40
N TRP A 340 -37.81 -14.56 2.98
CA TRP A 340 -38.34 -13.20 3.08
C TRP A 340 -37.44 -12.29 3.92
N ASN A 341 -37.00 -12.76 5.09
CA ASN A 341 -36.10 -12.00 5.95
C ASN A 341 -34.79 -11.69 5.24
N GLU A 342 -34.21 -12.66 4.54
CA GLU A 342 -32.99 -12.46 3.76
C GLU A 342 -33.17 -11.40 2.66
N LEU A 343 -34.24 -11.50 1.85
CA LEU A 343 -34.54 -10.49 0.82
C LEU A 343 -34.64 -9.08 1.39
N VAL A 344 -35.30 -8.92 2.55
CA VAL A 344 -35.43 -7.63 3.23
C VAL A 344 -34.06 -7.13 3.72
N THR A 345 -33.23 -7.99 4.30
CA THR A 345 -31.87 -7.63 4.74
C THR A 345 -31.01 -7.20 3.55
N LEU A 346 -30.96 -7.98 2.47
CA LEU A 346 -30.19 -7.65 1.27
C LEU A 346 -30.64 -6.30 0.66
N ARG A 347 -31.95 -6.06 0.57
CA ARG A 347 -32.51 -4.78 0.11
C ARG A 347 -32.05 -3.62 0.99
N ASN A 348 -32.08 -3.78 2.31
CA ASN A 348 -31.66 -2.72 3.24
C ASN A 348 -30.17 -2.42 3.09
N VAL A 349 -29.32 -3.44 2.98
CA VAL A 349 -27.88 -3.28 2.75
C VAL A 349 -27.61 -2.57 1.41
N ARG A 350 -28.30 -2.98 0.34
CA ARG A 350 -28.22 -2.31 -0.97
C ARG A 350 -28.62 -0.84 -0.89
N HIS A 351 -29.63 -0.52 -0.08
CA HIS A 351 -30.11 0.85 0.14
C HIS A 351 -29.06 1.70 0.88
N LEU A 352 -28.46 1.19 1.97
CA LEU A 352 -27.38 1.88 2.68
C LEU A 352 -26.20 2.18 1.73
N LEU A 353 -25.74 1.16 0.99
CA LEU A 353 -24.64 1.30 0.04
C LEU A 353 -24.97 2.31 -1.08
N ALA A 354 -26.22 2.40 -1.52
CA ALA A 354 -26.65 3.39 -2.53
C ALA A 354 -26.60 4.83 -2.02
N HIS A 355 -26.73 5.03 -0.71
CA HIS A 355 -26.72 6.35 -0.05
C HIS A 355 -25.36 6.70 0.55
N VAL A 356 -24.29 5.96 0.22
CA VAL A 356 -22.93 6.18 0.73
C VAL A 356 -22.87 6.02 2.26
N GLU A 357 -23.69 5.11 2.81
CA GLU A 357 -23.74 4.82 4.23
C GLU A 357 -22.99 3.51 4.55
N VAL A 358 -22.27 3.52 5.68
CA VAL A 358 -21.56 2.33 6.18
C VAL A 358 -22.59 1.31 6.67
N VAL A 359 -22.46 0.07 6.19
CA VAL A 359 -23.27 -1.06 6.64
C VAL A 359 -22.82 -1.45 8.06
N PRO A 360 -23.71 -1.52 9.06
CA PRO A 360 -23.33 -1.86 10.43
C PRO A 360 -22.69 -3.25 10.54
N VAL A 361 -21.76 -3.42 11.48
CA VAL A 361 -21.03 -4.69 11.69
C VAL A 361 -21.97 -5.87 11.92
N ASP A 362 -23.02 -5.70 12.73
CA ASP A 362 -23.96 -6.78 13.05
C ASP A 362 -24.70 -7.24 11.79
N THR A 363 -25.03 -6.32 10.89
CA THR A 363 -25.63 -6.63 9.59
C THR A 363 -24.67 -7.42 8.69
N VAL A 364 -23.38 -7.08 8.67
CA VAL A 364 -22.37 -7.84 7.91
C VAL A 364 -22.22 -9.26 8.46
N LEU A 365 -22.20 -9.40 9.79
CA LEU A 365 -22.12 -10.70 10.46
C LEU A 365 -23.38 -11.54 10.22
N ASP A 366 -24.55 -10.92 10.23
CA ASP A 366 -25.81 -11.60 9.93
C ASP A 366 -25.90 -12.05 8.47
N LEU A 367 -25.38 -11.27 7.52
CA LEU A 367 -25.29 -11.68 6.11
C LEU A 367 -24.44 -12.93 5.90
N GLN A 368 -23.42 -13.16 6.74
CA GLN A 368 -22.56 -14.33 6.67
C GLN A 368 -23.25 -15.61 7.16
N ARG A 369 -24.20 -15.48 8.09
CA ARG A 369 -24.93 -16.64 8.61
C ARG A 369 -25.76 -17.18 7.45
N ALA A 370 -25.44 -18.40 7.01
CA ALA A 370 -26.28 -19.12 6.06
C ALA A 370 -27.70 -19.10 6.66
N PRO A 371 -28.69 -18.56 5.95
CA PRO A 371 -30.01 -18.49 6.50
C PRO A 371 -30.50 -19.93 6.67
N ASP A 372 -30.94 -20.25 7.88
CA ASP A 372 -31.51 -21.55 8.24
C ASP A 372 -32.86 -21.63 7.52
N TRP A 373 -32.82 -22.11 6.28
CA TRP A 373 -34.02 -22.33 5.49
C TRP A 373 -34.60 -23.63 6.03
N ASP A 374 -35.72 -23.54 6.77
CA ASP A 374 -36.47 -24.70 7.25
C ASP A 374 -36.50 -25.82 6.20
N ASP A 375 -36.46 -27.09 6.66
CA ASP A 375 -36.24 -28.38 5.95
C ASP A 375 -36.99 -28.67 4.62
N GLY A 376 -37.71 -27.71 4.03
CA GLY A 376 -38.43 -27.82 2.76
C GLY A 376 -37.83 -27.07 1.57
N VAL A 377 -36.77 -26.27 1.73
CA VAL A 377 -36.13 -25.57 0.59
C VAL A 377 -34.96 -26.41 0.07
N PRO A 378 -34.91 -26.76 -1.23
CA PRO A 378 -33.78 -27.49 -1.80
C PRO A 378 -32.48 -26.74 -1.48
N ALA A 379 -31.53 -27.42 -0.85
CA ALA A 379 -30.21 -26.84 -0.61
C ALA A 379 -29.64 -26.38 -1.95
N ILE A 380 -29.42 -25.07 -2.09
CA ILE A 380 -28.76 -24.52 -3.27
C ILE A 380 -27.34 -25.06 -3.26
N ARG A 381 -27.10 -26.07 -4.09
CA ARG A 381 -25.77 -26.66 -4.32
C ARG A 381 -24.98 -25.72 -5.23
N GLY A 382 -24.64 -24.55 -4.72
CA GLY A 382 -23.64 -23.66 -5.29
C GLY A 382 -22.53 -23.50 -4.26
N SER A 383 -21.35 -24.02 -4.56
CA SER A 383 -20.14 -23.79 -3.77
C SER A 383 -19.91 -22.28 -3.61
N LEU A 384 -20.21 -21.77 -2.41
CA LEU A 384 -19.82 -20.43 -1.95
C LEU A 384 -18.31 -20.37 -1.74
#